data_AF-A0A2N2KMR4-F1
#
_entry.id   AF-A0A2N2KMR4-F1
#
_cell.length_a   1.000
_cell.length_b   1.000
_cell.length_c   1.000
_cell.angle_alpha   90.00
_cell.angle_beta   90.00
_cell.angle_gamma   90.00
#
_symmetry.space_group_name_H-M   'P 1'
#
loop_
_entity.id
_entity.type
_entity.pdbx_description
1 polymer ?
#
loop_
_entity_poly.entity_id
_entity_poly.type
_entity_poly.pdbx_seq_one_letter_code
_entity_poly.pdbx_strand_id
1 'polypeptide(L)'
;MDSEINLFNYIVLFALYSFMGWVIEVIYRSITQRQFVNAGFVFGPFLPIYGLGAAAAIFLEYFLSGWHLIPRLIILGLVITTIEYLIGFFAEKIFKLTLW
;
A
#
# COMPACT_ATOMS: atom_id res chain seq x y z
N MET A 1 0.70 -20.03 22.74
CA MET A 1 -0.46 -19.57 21.93
C MET A 1 0.12 -19.23 20.59
N ASP A 2 0.48 -20.28 19.86
CA ASP A 2 1.20 -20.17 18.60
C ASP A 2 0.13 -19.93 17.55
N SER A 3 -0.24 -18.66 17.39
CA SER A 3 -1.04 -18.24 16.25
C SER A 3 -0.17 -18.41 15.01
N GLU A 4 -0.11 -19.62 14.46
CA GLU A 4 0.45 -19.86 13.14
C GLU A 4 -0.26 -18.90 12.19
N ILE A 5 0.48 -17.88 11.74
CA ILE A 5 -0.03 -16.92 10.77
C ILE A 5 -0.08 -17.66 9.45
N ASN A 6 -1.24 -18.27 9.18
CA ASN A 6 -1.50 -18.98 7.95
C ASN A 6 -1.50 -18.01 6.76
N LEU A 7 -1.20 -18.52 5.57
CA LEU A 7 -1.27 -17.76 4.31
C LEU A 7 -2.59 -17.00 4.16
N PHE A 8 -3.69 -17.59 4.65
CA PHE A 8 -5.00 -16.95 4.69
C PHE A 8 -5.00 -15.60 5.42
N ASN A 9 -4.35 -15.50 6.58
CA ASN A 9 -4.27 -14.26 7.35
C ASN A 9 -3.52 -13.17 6.60
N TYR A 10 -2.43 -13.53 5.90
CA TYR A 10 -1.69 -12.58 5.06
C TYR A 10 -2.52 -12.08 3.88
N ILE A 11 -3.30 -12.97 3.24
CA ILE A 11 -4.20 -12.58 2.15
C ILE A 11 -5.31 -11.65 2.65
N VAL A 12 -5.90 -11.94 3.81
CA VAL A 12 -6.94 -11.09 4.41
C VAL A 12 -6.38 -9.72 4.80
N LEU A 13 -5.19 -9.69 5.42
CA LEU A 13 -4.51 -8.43 5.75
C LEU A 13 -4.19 -7.63 4.48
N PHE A 14 -3.66 -8.28 3.45
CA PHE A 14 -3.40 -7.64 2.17
C PHE A 14 -4.67 -7.04 1.57
N ALA A 15 -5.76 -7.81 1.51
CA ALA A 15 -7.05 -7.33 1.00
C ALA A 15 -7.60 -6.16 1.82
N LEU A 16 -7.47 -6.20 3.15
CA LEU A 16 -7.91 -5.14 4.05
C LEU A 16 -7.10 -3.85 3.82
N TYR A 17 -5.78 -3.93 3.75
CA TYR A 17 -4.92 -2.77 3.49
C TYR A 17 -5.14 -2.21 2.08
N SER A 18 -5.36 -3.05 1.08
CA SER A 18 -5.74 -2.63 -0.28
C SER A 18 -7.10 -1.94 -0.33
N PHE A 19 -8.07 -2.40 0.48
CA PHE A 19 -9.39 -1.79 0.57
C PHE A 19 -9.34 -0.45 1.33
N MET A 20 -8.65 -0.39 2.47
CA MET A 20 -8.48 0.85 3.24
C MET A 20 -7.78 1.93 2.41
N GLY A 21 -6.73 1.54 1.70
CA GLY A 21 -6.04 2.43 0.78
C GLY A 21 -6.94 2.94 -0.35
N TRP A 22 -7.78 2.06 -0.92
CA TRP A 22 -8.80 2.47 -1.88
C TRP A 22 -9.81 3.47 -1.28
N VAL A 23 -10.29 3.25 -0.06
CA VAL A 23 -11.22 4.17 0.62
C VAL A 23 -10.58 5.56 0.78
N ILE A 24 -9.33 5.63 1.24
CA ILE A 24 -8.62 6.90 1.40
C ILE A 24 -8.49 7.62 0.05
N GLU A 25 -8.11 6.90 -1.00
CA GLU A 25 -7.93 7.47 -2.34
C GLU A 25 -9.27 7.95 -2.95
N VAL A 26 -10.34 7.16 -2.79
CA VAL A 26 -11.69 7.57 -3.22
C VAL A 26 -12.13 8.82 -2.49
N ILE A 27 -11.93 8.91 -1.18
CA ILE A 27 -12.28 10.11 -0.39
C ILE A 27 -11.44 11.30 -0.87
N TYR A 28 -10.13 11.15 -0.98
CA TYR A 28 -9.21 12.21 -1.39
C TYR A 28 -9.56 12.78 -2.76
N ARG A 29 -9.75 11.91 -3.76
CA ARG A 29 -10.15 12.34 -5.11
C ARG A 29 -11.56 12.88 -5.16
N SER A 30 -12.49 12.31 -4.39
CA SER A 30 -13.87 12.79 -4.38
C SER A 30 -14.00 14.19 -3.77
N ILE A 31 -13.22 14.49 -2.74
CA ILE A 31 -13.14 15.84 -2.16
C ILE A 31 -12.47 16.79 -3.16
N THR A 32 -11.34 16.39 -3.75
CA THR A 32 -10.56 17.24 -4.66
C THR A 32 -11.30 17.58 -5.95
N GLN A 33 -11.99 16.60 -6.54
CA GLN A 33 -12.70 16.76 -7.81
C GLN A 33 -14.18 17.12 -7.64
N ARG A 34 -14.68 17.18 -6.39
CA ARG A 34 -16.10 17.41 -6.04
C ARG A 34 -17.09 16.47 -6.75
N GLN A 35 -16.61 15.32 -7.19
CA GLN A 35 -17.39 14.29 -7.86
C GLN A 35 -16.94 12.93 -7.33
N PHE A 36 -17.83 11.94 -7.29
CA PHE A 36 -17.45 10.61 -6.82
C PHE A 36 -16.54 9.96 -7.87
N VAL A 37 -15.26 9.83 -7.54
CA VAL A 37 -14.25 9.27 -8.45
C VAL A 37 -13.84 7.91 -7.92
N ASN A 38 -14.20 6.85 -8.66
CA ASN A 38 -13.69 5.53 -8.37
C ASN A 38 -12.23 5.46 -8.82
N ALA A 39 -11.30 5.57 -7.86
CA ALA A 39 -9.87 5.44 -8.10
C ALA A 39 -9.41 3.98 -8.29
N GLY A 40 -10.34 3.02 -8.17
CA GLY A 40 -10.08 1.59 -8.18
C GLY A 40 -9.40 1.09 -9.44
N PHE A 41 -8.42 0.20 -9.25
CA PHE A 41 -7.76 -0.52 -10.35
C PHE A 41 -8.78 -1.47 -11.00
N VAL A 42 -8.94 -1.43 -12.34
CA VAL A 42 -9.89 -2.26 -13.10
C VAL A 42 -11.33 -2.18 -12.54
N PHE A 43 -11.81 -0.97 -12.20
CA PHE A 43 -13.17 -0.72 -11.71
C PHE A 43 -13.55 -1.40 -10.36
N GLY A 44 -12.62 -2.08 -9.68
CA GLY A 44 -12.85 -2.75 -8.39
C GLY A 44 -12.47 -1.90 -7.17
N PRO A 45 -13.05 -2.16 -5.98
CA PRO A 45 -12.79 -1.40 -4.76
C PRO A 45 -11.47 -1.76 -4.06
N PHE A 46 -10.40 -1.94 -4.84
CA PHE A 46 -9.11 -2.37 -4.32
C PHE A 46 -7.97 -1.64 -5.00
N LEU A 47 -7.06 -1.10 -4.20
CA LEU A 47 -5.78 -0.58 -4.66
C LEU A 47 -4.67 -1.49 -4.13
N PRO A 48 -4.15 -2.43 -4.96
CA PRO A 48 -3.09 -3.35 -4.57
C PRO A 48 -1.83 -2.66 -4.06
N ILE A 49 -1.57 -1.42 -4.48
CA ILE A 49 -0.42 -0.60 -4.04
C ILE A 49 -0.31 -0.50 -2.51
N TYR A 50 -1.42 -0.23 -1.83
CA TYR A 50 -1.41 -0.08 -0.37
C TYR A 50 -1.24 -1.42 0.34
N GLY A 51 -1.79 -2.50 -0.23
CA GLY A 51 -1.55 -3.86 0.25
C GLY A 51 -0.09 -4.28 0.10
N LEU A 52 0.54 -3.95 -1.03
CA LEU A 52 1.97 -4.21 -1.28
C LEU A 52 2.87 -3.39 -0.35
N GLY A 53 2.56 -2.12 -0.14
CA GLY A 53 3.28 -1.26 0.80
C GLY A 53 3.18 -1.77 2.23
N ALA A 54 1.99 -2.15 2.69
CA ALA A 54 1.79 -2.72 4.02
C ALA A 54 2.50 -4.08 4.19
N ALA A 55 2.40 -4.96 3.20
CA ALA A 55 3.09 -6.25 3.22
C ALA A 55 4.62 -6.09 3.27
N ALA A 56 5.16 -5.18 2.46
CA ALA A 56 6.58 -4.85 2.47
C ALA A 56 7.02 -4.27 3.83
N ALA A 57 6.24 -3.37 4.42
CA ALA A 57 6.51 -2.82 5.74
C ALA A 57 6.51 -3.89 6.83
N ILE A 58 5.53 -4.79 6.84
CA ILE A 58 5.45 -5.90 7.81
C ILE A 58 6.64 -6.86 7.65
N PHE A 59 6.98 -7.21 6.42
CA PHE A 59 8.11 -8.10 6.13
C PHE A 59 9.44 -7.48 6.56
N LEU A 60 9.61 -6.20 6.29
CA LEU A 60 10.81 -5.45 6.65
C LEU A 60 10.92 -5.25 8.16
N GLU A 61 9.82 -4.94 8.85
CA GLU A 61 9.77 -4.84 10.33
C GLU A 61 10.15 -6.19 10.98
N TYR A 62 9.72 -7.32 10.41
CA TYR A 62 10.14 -8.64 10.88
C TYR A 62 11.66 -8.84 10.81
N PHE A 63 12.29 -8.46 9.69
CA PHE A 63 13.73 -8.61 9.48
C PHE A 63 14.57 -7.61 10.29
N LEU A 64 14.07 -6.39 10.51
CA LEU A 64 14.75 -5.32 11.23
C LEU A 64 14.37 -5.21 12.72
N SER A 65 13.59 -6.15 13.27
CA SER A 65 13.11 -6.08 14.66
C SER A 65 14.24 -5.97 15.69
N GLY A 66 15.42 -6.49 15.39
CA GLY A 66 16.62 -6.42 16.25
C GLY A 66 17.47 -5.15 16.11
N TRP A 67 17.12 -4.23 15.20
CA TRP A 67 17.89 -3.02 14.93
C TRP A 67 17.43 -1.83 15.79
N HIS A 68 18.33 -0.86 16.01
CA HIS A 68 17.98 0.41 16.65
C HIS A 68 16.88 1.16 15.88
N LEU A 69 16.03 1.89 16.60
CA LEU A 69 14.84 2.57 16.05
C LEU A 69 15.16 3.50 14.87
N ILE A 70 16.24 4.28 14.96
CA ILE A 70 16.59 5.30 13.95
C ILE A 70 16.94 4.66 12.59
N PRO A 71 17.93 3.74 12.48
CA PRO A 71 18.21 3.10 11.20
C PRO A 71 17.04 2.26 10.68
N ARG A 72 16.23 1.68 11.57
CA ARG A 72 15.01 0.94 11.18
C ARG A 72 14.01 1.84 10.45
N LEU A 73 13.69 3.00 11.00
CA LEU A 73 12.75 3.95 10.39
C LEU A 73 13.27 4.50 9.05
N ILE A 74 14.57 4.76 8.93
CA ILE A 74 15.18 5.23 7.68
C ILE A 74 15.04 4.19 6.57
N ILE A 75 15.37 2.93 6.87
CA ILE A 75 15.28 1.84 5.89
C ILE A 75 13.82 1.60 5.48
N LEU A 76 12.90 1.62 6.45
CA LEU A 76 11.49 1.44 6.19
C LEU A 76 10.92 2.56 5.32
N GLY A 77 11.23 3.82 5.64
CA GLY A 77 10.84 4.98 4.83
C GLY A 77 11.40 4.90 3.41
N LEU A 78 12.66 4.51 3.25
CA LEU A 78 13.31 4.41 1.94
C LEU A 78 12.68 3.32 1.06
N VAL A 79 12.38 2.15 1.64
CA VAL A 79 11.74 1.05 0.92
C VAL A 79 10.31 1.41 0.52
N ILE A 80 9.51 1.96 1.43
CA ILE A 80 8.14 2.38 1.15
C ILE A 80 8.11 3.44 0.05
N THR A 81 8.97 4.47 0.14
CA THR A 81 9.08 5.53 -0.88
C THR A 81 9.49 4.96 -2.23
N THR A 82 10.40 3.98 -2.26
CA THR A 82 10.82 3.33 -3.51
C THR A 82 9.66 2.55 -4.14
N ILE A 83 8.91 1.80 -3.33
CA ILE A 83 7.75 1.03 -3.79
C ILE A 83 6.67 1.98 -4.34
N GLU A 84 6.37 3.06 -3.62
CA GLU A 84 5.42 4.08 -4.04
C GLU A 84 5.84 4.72 -5.37
N TYR A 85 7.12 5.12 -5.49
CA TYR A 85 7.65 5.70 -6.72
C TYR A 85 7.56 4.73 -7.90
N LEU A 86 7.97 3.46 -7.72
CA LEU A 86 7.89 2.45 -8.76
C LEU A 86 6.43 2.22 -9.21
N ILE A 87 5.50 2.12 -8.26
CA ILE A 87 4.10 1.87 -8.59
C ILE A 87 3.47 3.10 -9.24
N GLY A 88 3.80 4.31 -8.79
CA GLY A 88 3.41 5.56 -9.45
C GLY A 88 3.93 5.62 -10.90
N PHE A 89 5.20 5.26 -11.10
CA PHE A 89 5.82 5.20 -12.43
C PHE A 89 5.15 4.17 -13.35
N PHE A 90 4.87 2.96 -12.86
CA PHE A 90 4.15 1.94 -13.62
C PHE A 90 2.70 2.35 -13.89
N ALA A 91 2.04 3.00 -12.93
CA ALA A 91 0.68 3.49 -13.09
C ALA A 91 0.61 4.57 -14.18
N GLU A 92 1.56 5.51 -14.21
CA GLU A 92 1.65 6.52 -15.26
C GLU A 92 1.92 5.87 -16.62
N LYS A 93 2.86 4.91 -16.70
CA LYS A 93 3.21 4.25 -17.96
C LYS A 93 2.11 3.37 -18.53
N ILE A 94 1.38 2.64 -17.68
CA ILE A 94 0.37 1.67 -18.11
C ILE A 94 -1.01 2.34 -18.26
N PHE A 95 -1.39 3.21 -17.32
CA PHE A 95 -2.73 3.79 -17.25
C PHE A 95 -2.80 5.24 -17.70
N LYS A 96 -1.65 5.90 -17.99
CA LYS A 96 -1.57 7.34 -18.30
C LYS A 96 -2.23 8.22 -17.23
N LEU A 97 -2.28 7.72 -16.01
CA LEU A 97 -2.82 8.41 -14.85
C LEU A 97 -1.66 9.02 -14.09
N THR A 98 -1.61 10.35 -14.02
CA THR A 98 -0.71 11.06 -13.12
C THR A 98 -1.32 11.03 -11.72
N LEU A 99 -0.66 10.33 -10.81
CA LEU A 99 -1.04 10.20 -9.39
C LEU A 99 -0.42 11.29 -8.50
N TRP A 100 0.35 12.22 -9.10
CA TRP A 100 0.95 13.38 -8.42
C TRP A 100 0.13 14.65 -8.64
#